data_AF-A0AAV6YT33-F1
#
_entry.id   AF-A0AAV6YT33-F1
#
_cell.length_a   1.000
_cell.length_b   1.000
_cell.length_c   1.000
_cell.angle_alpha   90.00
_cell.angle_beta   90.00
_cell.angle_gamma   90.00
#
_symmetry.space_group_name_H-M   'P 1'
#
loop_
_entity.id
_entity.type
_entity.pdbx_description
1 polymer ?
#
loop_
_entity_poly.entity_id
_entity_poly.type
_entity_poly.pdbx_seq_one_letter_code
_entity_poly.pdbx_strand_id
1 'polypeptide(L)'
;MALQLFCVLQLARHYKTLQQMLRPGSDPDGGDEALTYYANHTAQIEIVRHDRTMEQIVFPVPNICEYLTRESMWRVFNTTERDEQGSKVNDFFQQTEDLYNEMKWQRKIR
;
A
#
# COMPACT_ATOMS: atom_id res chain seq x y z
N MET A 1 -13.84 -1.44 13.87
CA MET A 1 -13.80 -2.55 12.89
C MET A 1 -12.55 -2.57 12.03
N ALA A 2 -12.18 -1.50 11.30
CA ALA A 2 -11.01 -1.51 10.40
C ALA A 2 -9.67 -1.84 11.07
N LEU A 3 -9.39 -1.28 12.25
CA LEU A 3 -8.20 -1.61 13.05
C LEU A 3 -8.14 -3.08 13.49
N GLN A 4 -9.29 -3.70 13.72
CA GLN A 4 -9.39 -5.07 14.23
C GLN A 4 -9.12 -6.08 13.11
N LEU A 5 -9.66 -5.84 11.90
CA LEU A 5 -9.37 -6.68 10.75
C LEU A 5 -7.94 -6.48 10.23
N PHE A 6 -7.38 -5.28 10.38
CA PHE A 6 -5.98 -5.00 10.12
C PHE A 6 -5.04 -5.83 11.02
N CYS A 7 -5.32 -5.87 12.34
CA CYS A 7 -4.59 -6.75 13.26
C CYS A 7 -4.75 -8.23 12.88
N VAL A 8 -5.94 -8.67 12.47
CA VAL A 8 -6.19 -10.05 12.05
C VAL A 8 -5.39 -10.40 10.79
N LEU A 9 -5.31 -9.50 9.80
CA LEU A 9 -4.48 -9.69 8.59
C LEU A 9 -2.99 -9.77 8.95
N GLN A 10 -2.52 -8.94 9.88
CA GLN A 10 -1.14 -9.00 10.38
C GLN A 10 -0.86 -10.33 11.11
N LEU A 11 -1.74 -10.73 12.03
CA LEU A 11 -1.63 -11.97 12.80
C LEU A 11 -1.68 -13.21 11.92
N ALA A 12 -2.53 -13.21 10.89
CA ALA A 12 -2.68 -14.32 9.96
C ALA A 12 -1.42 -14.64 9.17
N ARG A 13 -0.52 -13.67 8.97
CA ARG A 13 0.75 -13.90 8.29
C ARG A 13 1.75 -14.64 9.17
N HIS A 14 1.66 -14.45 10.48
CA HIS A 14 2.47 -15.17 11.46
C HIS A 14 1.85 -16.53 11.84
N TYR A 15 0.58 -16.77 11.52
CA TYR A 15 -0.14 -17.98 11.89
C TYR A 15 -0.78 -18.67 10.68
N LYS A 16 -0.11 -19.73 10.18
CA LYS A 16 -0.48 -20.46 8.94
C LYS A 16 -1.95 -20.92 8.88
N THR A 17 -2.54 -21.27 10.02
CA THR A 17 -3.94 -21.71 10.11
C THR A 17 -4.91 -20.55 9.88
N LEU A 18 -4.60 -19.35 10.38
CA LEU A 18 -5.38 -18.13 10.12
C LEU A 18 -5.23 -17.70 8.67
N GLN A 19 -4.04 -17.86 8.09
CA GLN A 19 -3.78 -17.56 6.68
C GLN A 19 -4.64 -18.40 5.72
N GLN A 20 -4.95 -19.65 6.07
CA GLN A 20 -5.82 -20.51 5.26
C GLN A 20 -7.29 -20.12 5.36
N MET A 21 -7.74 -19.66 6.54
CA MET A 21 -9.13 -19.23 6.75
C MET A 21 -9.45 -17.90 6.06
N LEU A 22 -8.47 -16.99 5.94
CA LEU A 22 -8.64 -15.65 5.37
C LEU A 22 -8.36 -15.56 3.86
N ARG A 23 -8.31 -16.71 3.14
CA ARG A 23 -8.18 -16.68 1.68
C ARG A 23 -9.53 -16.39 1.04
N PRO A 24 -9.61 -15.44 0.11
CA PRO A 24 -10.83 -15.25 -0.67
C PRO A 24 -11.16 -16.54 -1.43
N GLY A 25 -12.39 -17.02 -1.29
CA GLY A 25 -12.89 -18.28 -1.86
C GLY A 25 -13.00 -19.46 -0.88
N SER A 26 -12.79 -19.26 0.42
CA SER A 26 -12.94 -20.32 1.44
C SER A 26 -14.39 -20.52 1.91
N ASP A 27 -15.28 -19.54 1.70
CA ASP A 27 -16.66 -19.57 2.19
C ASP A 27 -17.67 -19.25 1.07
N PRO A 28 -18.58 -20.18 0.69
CA PRO A 28 -19.54 -19.97 -0.39
C PRO A 28 -20.69 -19.00 -0.05
N ASP A 29 -20.80 -18.51 1.20
CA ASP A 29 -21.99 -17.78 1.69
C ASP A 29 -21.82 -16.24 1.77
N GLY A 30 -20.91 -15.65 0.98
CA GLY A 30 -20.84 -14.19 0.81
C GLY A 30 -20.00 -13.42 1.85
N GLY A 31 -19.14 -14.11 2.61
CA GLY A 31 -18.19 -13.49 3.57
C GLY A 31 -16.97 -12.80 2.93
N ASP A 32 -16.80 -12.92 1.62
CA ASP A 32 -15.62 -12.44 0.88
C ASP A 32 -15.63 -10.94 0.57
N GLU A 33 -16.75 -10.24 0.77
CA GLU A 33 -16.84 -8.81 0.47
C GLU A 33 -15.91 -7.99 1.37
N ALA A 34 -15.85 -8.32 2.66
CA ALA A 34 -14.93 -7.68 3.59
C ALA A 34 -13.47 -7.96 3.21
N LEU A 35 -13.12 -9.22 2.93
CA LEU A 35 -11.74 -9.59 2.54
C LEU A 35 -11.32 -8.88 1.24
N THR A 36 -12.21 -8.84 0.25
CA THR A 36 -12.00 -8.12 -1.01
C THR A 36 -11.84 -6.61 -0.78
N TYR A 37 -12.66 -6.02 0.09
CA TYR A 37 -12.56 -4.61 0.44
C TYR A 37 -11.18 -4.27 1.02
N TYR A 38 -10.71 -5.02 2.02
CA TYR A 38 -9.40 -4.75 2.62
C TYR A 38 -8.24 -5.10 1.68
N ALA A 39 -8.36 -6.11 0.81
CA ALA A 39 -7.35 -6.39 -0.21
C ALA A 39 -7.17 -5.21 -1.18
N ASN A 40 -8.25 -4.51 -1.52
CA ASN A 40 -8.21 -3.36 -2.43
C ASN A 40 -7.86 -2.03 -1.73
N HIS A 41 -8.07 -1.93 -0.42
CA HIS A 41 -7.87 -0.69 0.35
C HIS A 41 -6.68 -0.74 1.31
N THR A 42 -5.85 -1.78 1.26
CA THR A 42 -4.62 -1.86 2.05
C THR A 42 -3.41 -2.07 1.14
N ALA A 43 -2.31 -1.43 1.50
CA ALA A 43 -1.02 -1.61 0.86
C ALA A 43 -0.03 -2.20 1.86
N GLN A 44 1.02 -2.83 1.34
CA GLN A 44 2.10 -3.41 2.12
C GLN A 44 3.43 -2.81 1.68
N ILE A 45 4.29 -2.47 2.64
CA ILE A 45 5.69 -2.13 2.42
C ILE A 45 6.59 -3.04 3.25
N GLU A 46 7.82 -3.22 2.79
CA GLU A 46 8.87 -3.98 3.48
C GLU A 46 10.03 -3.04 3.76
N ILE A 47 10.45 -3.01 5.02
CA ILE A 47 11.51 -2.11 5.49
C ILE A 47 12.60 -2.96 6.14
N VAL A 48 13.85 -2.71 5.74
CA VAL A 48 15.01 -3.27 6.44
C VAL A 48 15.37 -2.34 7.60
N ARG A 49 15.30 -2.85 8.82
CA ARG A 49 15.66 -2.13 10.05
C ARG A 49 17.18 -2.08 10.22
N HIS A 50 17.64 -1.26 11.16
CA HIS A 50 19.08 -1.07 11.45
C HIS A 50 19.79 -2.35 11.90
N ASP A 51 19.06 -3.26 12.53
CA ASP A 51 19.53 -4.59 12.94
C ASP A 51 19.47 -5.63 11.80
N ARG A 52 19.22 -5.19 10.56
CA ARG A 52 19.06 -6.00 9.35
C ARG A 52 17.85 -6.94 9.38
N THR A 53 16.92 -6.72 10.31
CA THR A 53 15.63 -7.43 10.28
C THR A 53 14.74 -6.84 9.19
N MET A 54 13.99 -7.71 8.50
CA MET A 54 12.96 -7.30 7.56
C MET A 54 11.64 -7.17 8.32
N GLU A 55 11.06 -5.98 8.30
CA GLU A 55 9.74 -5.74 8.86
C GLU A 55 8.74 -5.45 7.73
N GLN A 56 7.55 -6.03 7.85
CA GLN A 56 6.45 -5.81 6.91
C GLN A 56 5.41 -4.95 7.60
N ILE A 57 5.04 -3.83 6.95
CA ILE A 57 4.03 -2.92 7.45
C ILE A 57 2.90 -2.91 6.43
N VAL A 58 1.70 -3.23 6.88
CA VAL A 58 0.48 -3.01 6.09
C VAL A 58 -0.08 -1.65 6.51
N PHE A 59 -0.76 -0.93 5.64
CA PHE A 59 -1.47 0.29 6.02
C PHE A 59 -2.67 0.48 5.10
N PRO A 60 -3.73 1.18 5.57
CA PRO A 60 -4.83 1.56 4.70
C PRO A 60 -4.36 2.59 3.66
N VAL A 61 -4.72 2.38 2.40
CA VAL A 61 -4.39 3.31 1.32
C VAL A 61 -5.27 4.56 1.45
N PRO A 62 -4.70 5.77 1.51
CA PRO A 62 -5.48 6.99 1.56
C PRO A 62 -6.26 7.22 0.26
N ASN A 63 -7.55 7.56 0.34
CA ASN A 63 -8.41 7.82 -0.84
C ASN A 63 -7.86 8.93 -1.77
N ILE A 64 -7.04 9.85 -1.25
CA ILE A 64 -6.39 10.89 -2.05
C ILE A 64 -5.50 10.31 -3.17
N CYS A 65 -4.97 9.09 -2.98
CA CYS A 65 -4.14 8.41 -3.96
C CYS A 65 -4.92 8.00 -5.22
N GLU A 66 -6.25 7.90 -5.17
CA GLU A 66 -7.10 7.63 -6.35
C GLU A 66 -7.04 8.75 -7.40
N TYR A 67 -6.64 9.95 -6.98
CA TYR A 67 -6.58 11.14 -7.82
C TYR A 67 -5.21 11.34 -8.48
N LEU A 68 -4.26 10.43 -8.26
CA LEU A 68 -2.99 10.47 -8.95
C LEU A 68 -3.18 10.07 -10.42
N THR A 69 -2.67 10.89 -11.34
CA THR A 69 -2.78 10.58 -12.77
C THR A 69 -1.86 9.43 -13.15
N ARG A 70 -2.29 8.64 -14.15
CA ARG A 70 -1.47 7.53 -14.65
C ARG A 70 -0.18 8.07 -15.28
N GLU A 71 -0.26 9.23 -15.91
CA GLU A 71 0.86 9.97 -16.49
C GLU A 71 1.92 10.30 -15.44
N SER A 72 1.52 10.84 -14.28
CA SER A 72 2.45 11.13 -13.18
C SER A 72 3.04 9.86 -12.57
N MET A 73 2.25 8.78 -12.45
CA MET A 73 2.78 7.48 -12.03
C MET A 73 3.86 6.96 -12.99
N TRP A 74 3.63 7.05 -14.31
CA TRP A 74 4.61 6.67 -15.33
C TRP A 74 5.85 7.56 -15.32
N ARG A 75 5.67 8.87 -15.13
CA ARG A 75 6.77 9.83 -15.02
C ARG A 75 7.70 9.42 -13.90
N VAL A 76 7.19 9.34 -12.67
CA VAL A 76 7.97 8.96 -11.49
C VAL A 76 8.67 7.62 -11.70
N PHE A 77 7.97 6.61 -12.23
CA PHE A 77 8.55 5.29 -12.48
C PHE A 77 9.77 5.33 -13.42
N ASN A 78 9.75 6.19 -14.44
CA ASN A 78 10.79 6.28 -15.45
C ASN A 78 11.89 7.30 -15.11
N THR A 79 11.56 8.36 -14.36
CA THR A 79 12.50 9.45 -14.06
C THR A 79 13.22 9.27 -12.74
N THR A 80 12.74 8.41 -11.84
CA THR A 80 13.44 8.16 -10.55
C THR A 80 14.81 7.58 -10.81
N GLU A 81 15.85 8.29 -10.37
CA GLU A 81 17.26 7.97 -10.64
C GLU A 81 17.64 6.57 -10.13
N ARG A 82 18.30 5.75 -10.95
CA ARG A 82 18.48 4.30 -10.67
C ARG A 82 19.89 3.88 -10.27
N ASP A 83 20.84 4.80 -10.30
CA ASP A 83 22.25 4.45 -10.56
C ASP A 83 23.14 4.56 -9.32
N GLU A 84 22.75 5.33 -8.29
CA GLU A 84 23.50 5.43 -7.03
C GLU A 84 22.75 4.77 -5.84
N GLN A 85 23.52 4.10 -4.97
CA GLN A 85 23.00 3.45 -3.78
C GLN A 85 22.46 4.49 -2.79
N GLY A 86 21.14 4.59 -2.69
CA GLY A 86 20.44 5.54 -1.79
C GLY A 86 19.85 6.77 -2.48
N SER A 87 20.17 7.04 -3.76
CA SER A 87 19.60 8.19 -4.47
C SER A 87 18.12 7.99 -4.84
N LYS A 88 17.72 6.75 -5.16
CA LYS A 88 16.32 6.35 -5.47
C LYS A 88 15.29 6.88 -4.48
N VAL A 89 15.55 6.67 -3.19
CA VAL A 89 14.60 7.02 -2.13
C VAL A 89 14.56 8.53 -1.97
N ASN A 90 15.72 9.18 -2.00
CA ASN A 90 15.83 10.62 -1.84
C ASN A 90 15.11 11.38 -2.98
N ASP A 91 15.36 11.00 -4.23
CA ASP A 91 14.74 11.61 -5.41
C ASP A 91 13.20 11.44 -5.41
N PHE A 92 12.71 10.26 -5.05
CA PHE A 92 11.27 10.04 -4.90
C PHE A 92 10.64 10.94 -3.81
N PHE A 93 11.32 11.12 -2.68
CA PHE A 93 10.82 12.00 -1.61
C PHE A 93 10.74 13.46 -2.04
N GLN A 94 11.69 13.94 -2.86
CA GLN A 94 11.65 15.31 -3.39
C GLN A 94 10.42 15.53 -4.29
N GLN A 95 10.03 14.52 -5.07
CA GLN A 95 8.87 14.59 -5.97
C GLN A 95 7.52 14.37 -5.25
N THR A 96 7.53 13.89 -4.01
CA THR A 96 6.32 13.48 -3.29
C THR A 96 5.38 14.65 -2.99
N GLU A 97 5.90 15.83 -2.68
CA GLU A 97 5.08 17.01 -2.40
C GLU A 97 4.28 17.47 -3.64
N ASP A 98 4.93 17.49 -4.80
CA ASP A 98 4.30 17.84 -6.07
C ASP A 98 3.20 16.85 -6.45
N LEU A 99 3.46 15.55 -6.29
CA LEU A 99 2.46 14.50 -6.52
C LEU A 99 1.25 14.67 -5.58
N TYR A 100 1.49 15.01 -4.32
CA TYR A 100 0.42 15.23 -3.36
C TYR A 100 -0.41 16.49 -3.68
N ASN A 101 0.24 17.55 -4.15
CA ASN A 101 -0.44 18.77 -4.61
C ASN A 101 -1.27 18.52 -5.87
N GLU A 102 -0.76 17.71 -6.81
CA GLU A 102 -1.51 17.23 -7.97
C GLU A 102 -2.78 16.48 -7.53
N MET A 103 -2.66 15.48 -6.65
CA MET A 103 -3.82 14.73 -6.16
C MET A 103 -4.85 15.64 -5.48
N LYS A 104 -4.40 16.61 -4.66
CA LYS A 104 -5.26 17.60 -4.02
C LYS A 104 -6.00 18.46 -5.05
N TRP A 105 -5.33 18.85 -6.12
CA TRP A 105 -5.91 19.65 -7.18
C TRP A 105 -6.90 18.83 -8.02
N GLN A 106 -6.54 17.62 -8.41
CA GLN A 106 -7.41 16.66 -9.12
C GLN A 106 -8.70 16.37 -8.34
N ARG A 107 -8.61 16.25 -7.01
CA ARG A 107 -9.78 16.10 -6.13
C ARG A 107 -10.72 17.32 -6.12
N LYS A 108 -10.23 18.53 -6.41
CA LYS A 108 -11.07 19.74 -6.42
C LYS A 108 -11.86 19.92 -7.72
N ILE A 109 -11.37 19.34 -8.82
CA ILE A 109 -11.96 19.51 -10.15
C ILE A 109 -12.88 18.35 -10.56
N ARG A 110 -12.81 17.22 -9.85
CA ARG A 110 -13.73 16.09 -9.94
C ARG A 110 -14.83 16.25 -8.89
#